data_AF-A0A8D8CSP2-F1
#
_entry.id   AF-A0A8D8CSP2-F1
#
_cell.length_a   1.000
_cell.length_b   1.000
_cell.length_c   1.000
_cell.angle_alpha   90.00
_cell.angle_beta   90.00
_cell.angle_gamma   90.00
#
_symmetry.space_group_name_H-M   'P 1'
#
loop_
_entity.id
_entity.type
_entity.pdbx_description
1 polymer ?
#
loop_
_entity_poly.entity_id
_entity_poly.type
_entity_poly.pdbx_seq_one_letter_code
_entity_poly.pdbx_strand_id
1 'polypeptide(L)'
;MVSHGAFRLLGYVYGLLGFFACICGAFWTGFETNEVSAKKDLTEEERMTVVVLKIAFFSVLISLVFFIFLLVGIFLKKVLLVKIHKVYLLINIVLSILTLASSFHGLVKGVPSAGFSVLVIFVGIGLLYLYLWIVNGVIEAIQHEREQKLEMVVEVNADEKEALSNSA
;
A
#
# COMPACT_ATOMS: atom_id res chain seq x y z
N MET A 1 -21.35 -13.33 9.90
CA MET A 1 -19.93 -13.30 10.32
C MET A 1 -19.10 -13.89 9.19
N VAL A 2 -18.40 -13.08 8.41
CA VAL A 2 -17.50 -13.59 7.36
C VAL A 2 -16.26 -14.14 8.05
N SER A 3 -15.85 -15.38 7.74
CA SER A 3 -14.75 -16.03 8.45
C SER A 3 -13.45 -15.23 8.29
N HIS A 4 -12.67 -15.12 9.38
CA HIS A 4 -11.36 -14.47 9.39
C HIS A 4 -10.43 -14.98 8.27
N GLY A 5 -10.57 -16.25 7.87
CA GLY A 5 -9.80 -16.85 6.79
C GLY A 5 -10.18 -16.33 5.39
N ALA A 6 -11.47 -16.18 5.09
CA ALA A 6 -11.92 -15.65 3.81
C ALA A 6 -11.51 -14.18 3.63
N PHE A 7 -11.47 -13.42 4.73
CA PHE A 7 -11.06 -12.02 4.74
C PHE A 7 -9.57 -11.84 4.48
N ARG A 8 -8.70 -12.68 5.08
CA ARG A 8 -7.26 -12.72 4.77
C ARG A 8 -7.02 -13.03 3.29
N LEU A 9 -7.70 -14.04 2.75
CA LEU A 9 -7.55 -14.46 1.35
C LEU A 9 -7.93 -13.33 0.38
N LEU A 10 -9.06 -12.65 0.64
CA LEU A 10 -9.48 -11.48 -0.13
C LEU A 10 -8.44 -10.35 -0.07
N GLY A 11 -7.88 -10.06 1.10
CA GLY A 11 -6.81 -9.06 1.25
C GLY A 11 -5.56 -9.38 0.42
N TYR A 12 -5.14 -10.65 0.38
CA TYR A 12 -4.04 -11.09 -0.47
C TYR A 12 -4.35 -11.01 -1.96
N VAL A 13 -5.57 -11.41 -2.36
CA VAL A 13 -6.01 -11.33 -3.76
C VAL A 13 -6.07 -9.88 -4.24
N TYR A 14 -6.59 -8.96 -3.43
CA TYR A 14 -6.58 -7.53 -3.74
C TYR A 14 -5.16 -6.94 -3.74
N GLY A 15 -4.29 -7.38 -2.83
CA GLY A 15 -2.87 -7.00 -2.85
C GLY A 15 -2.15 -7.45 -4.12
N LEU A 16 -2.40 -8.68 -4.56
CA LEU A 16 -1.85 -9.23 -5.81
C LEU A 16 -2.41 -8.54 -7.04
N LEU A 17 -3.73 -8.33 -7.11
CA LEU A 17 -4.37 -7.58 -8.21
C LEU A 17 -3.86 -6.14 -8.27
N GLY A 18 -3.70 -5.48 -7.13
CA GLY A 18 -3.10 -4.15 -7.03
C GLY A 18 -1.65 -4.12 -7.50
N PHE A 19 -0.86 -5.13 -7.15
CA PHE A 19 0.53 -5.29 -7.62
C PHE A 19 0.62 -5.51 -9.13
N PHE A 20 -0.22 -6.38 -9.70
CA PHE A 20 -0.30 -6.58 -11.14
C PHE A 20 -0.73 -5.31 -11.87
N ALA A 21 -1.73 -4.59 -11.37
CA ALA A 21 -2.13 -3.30 -11.92
C ALA A 21 -0.99 -2.27 -11.86
N CYS A 22 -0.21 -2.26 -10.78
CA CYS A 22 0.96 -1.39 -10.62
C CYS A 22 2.06 -1.73 -11.63
N ILE A 23 2.38 -3.02 -11.83
CA ILE A 23 3.37 -3.47 -12.81
C ILE A 23 2.93 -3.11 -14.22
N CYS A 24 1.69 -3.43 -14.59
CA CYS A 24 1.14 -3.08 -15.91
C CYS A 24 1.15 -1.56 -16.13
N GLY A 25 0.82 -0.77 -15.10
CA GLY A 25 0.93 0.68 -15.14
C GLY A 25 2.37 1.19 -15.28
N ALA A 26 3.34 0.56 -14.63
CA ALA A 26 4.76 0.90 -14.75
C ALA A 26 5.27 0.67 -16.18
N PHE A 27 4.91 -0.47 -16.77
CA PHE A 27 5.28 -0.80 -18.14
C PHE A 27 4.60 0.15 -19.13
N TRP A 28 3.30 0.38 -18.98
CA TRP A 28 2.55 1.28 -19.86
C TRP A 28 3.10 2.71 -19.83
N THR A 29 3.29 3.28 -18.63
CA THR A 29 3.89 4.62 -18.48
C THR A 29 5.34 4.66 -18.97
N GLY A 30 6.12 3.60 -18.78
CA GLY A 30 7.48 3.51 -19.32
C GLY A 30 7.52 3.52 -20.86
N PHE A 31 6.60 2.80 -21.52
CA PHE A 31 6.47 2.79 -22.98
C PHE A 31 6.04 4.16 -23.52
N GLU A 32 4.97 4.75 -22.98
CA GLU A 32 4.49 6.08 -23.39
C GLU A 32 5.55 7.17 -23.14
N THR A 33 6.30 7.10 -22.03
CA THR A 33 7.36 8.09 -21.73
C THR A 33 8.47 8.01 -22.77
N ASN A 34 8.85 6.80 -23.19
CA ASN A 34 9.88 6.58 -24.19
C ASN A 34 9.43 7.00 -25.59
N GLU A 35 8.17 6.73 -25.95
CA GLU A 35 7.62 7.11 -27.24
C GLU A 35 7.49 8.63 -27.40
N VAL A 36 7.00 9.32 -26.36
CA VAL A 36 6.91 10.79 -26.39
C VAL A 36 8.31 11.42 -26.31
N SER A 37 9.22 10.89 -25.47
CA SER A 37 10.59 11.43 -25.36
C SER A 37 11.46 11.18 -26.59
N ALA A 38 11.08 10.27 -27.48
CA ALA A 38 11.80 9.99 -28.74
C ALA A 38 11.52 11.04 -29.83
N LYS A 39 10.53 11.92 -29.66
CA LYS A 39 10.27 13.03 -30.58
C LYS A 39 11.35 14.11 -30.45
N LYS A 40 11.94 14.49 -31.59
CA LYS A 40 13.08 15.44 -31.66
C LYS A 40 12.72 16.88 -31.30
N ASP A 41 11.49 17.29 -31.58
CA ASP A 41 10.95 18.61 -31.27
C ASP A 41 9.68 18.45 -30.41
N LEU A 42 9.85 18.53 -29.09
CA LEU A 42 8.75 18.48 -28.13
C LEU A 42 8.17 19.87 -27.91
N THR A 43 6.86 20.01 -28.14
CA THR A 43 6.10 21.20 -27.72
C THR A 43 6.16 21.37 -26.19
N GLU A 44 5.91 22.58 -25.69
CA GLU A 44 5.96 22.88 -24.25
C GLU A 44 4.96 22.03 -23.44
N GLU A 45 3.80 21.73 -24.05
CA GLU A 45 2.77 20.85 -23.51
C GLU A 45 3.22 19.37 -23.47
N GLU A 46 3.89 18.88 -24.53
CA GLU A 46 4.46 17.53 -24.53
C GLU A 46 5.62 17.41 -23.53
N ARG A 47 6.42 18.46 -23.31
CA ARG A 47 7.46 18.47 -22.27
C ARG A 47 6.86 18.34 -20.87
N MET A 48 5.78 19.07 -20.57
CA MET A 48 5.05 18.91 -19.31
C MET A 48 4.49 17.49 -19.16
N THR A 49 3.94 16.94 -20.24
CA THR A 49 3.41 15.57 -20.26
C THR A 49 4.49 14.54 -19.95
N VAL A 50 5.69 14.65 -20.53
CA VAL A 50 6.83 13.77 -20.23
C VAL A 50 7.27 13.88 -18.77
N VAL A 51 7.30 15.08 -18.20
CA VAL A 51 7.65 15.27 -16.78
C VAL A 51 6.63 14.59 -15.87
N VAL A 52 5.33 14.76 -16.15
CA VAL A 52 4.25 14.10 -15.40
C VAL A 52 4.35 12.58 -15.50
N LEU A 53 4.62 12.05 -16.70
CA LEU A 53 4.79 10.61 -16.91
C LEU A 53 6.01 10.05 -16.18
N LYS A 54 7.13 10.78 -16.14
CA LYS A 54 8.31 10.40 -15.34
C LYS A 54 8.00 10.37 -13.84
N ILE A 55 7.28 11.37 -13.34
CA ILE A 55 6.86 11.40 -11.92
C ILE A 55 5.95 10.21 -11.61
N ALA A 56 5.01 9.88 -12.50
CA ALA A 56 4.15 8.72 -12.36
C ALA A 56 4.96 7.41 -12.32
N PHE A 57 5.95 7.25 -13.20
CA PHE A 57 6.84 6.08 -13.21
C PHE A 57 7.62 5.92 -11.89
N PHE A 58 8.23 6.99 -11.39
CA PHE A 58 8.93 6.95 -10.09
C PHE A 58 7.98 6.65 -8.93
N SER A 59 6.77 7.20 -8.95
CA SER A 59 5.74 6.92 -7.94
C SER A 59 5.36 5.43 -7.92
N VAL A 60 5.22 4.82 -9.10
CA VAL A 60 4.96 3.39 -9.24
C VAL A 60 6.12 2.54 -8.73
N LEU A 61 7.36 2.90 -9.04
CA LEU A 61 8.55 2.21 -8.51
C LEU A 61 8.63 2.29 -6.98
N ILE A 62 8.38 3.45 -6.39
CA ILE A 62 8.33 3.60 -4.93
C ILE A 62 7.23 2.73 -4.34
N SER A 63 6.03 2.74 -4.94
CA SER A 63 4.91 1.89 -4.52
C SER A 63 5.28 0.41 -4.52
N LEU A 64 6.04 -0.04 -5.54
CA LEU A 64 6.53 -1.41 -5.66
C LEU A 64 7.47 -1.79 -4.52
N VAL A 65 8.41 -0.92 -4.15
CA VAL A 65 9.36 -1.15 -3.05
C VAL A 65 8.62 -1.31 -1.72
N PHE A 66 7.68 -0.42 -1.40
CA PHE A 66 6.89 -0.51 -0.17
C PHE A 66 5.98 -1.74 -0.17
N PHE A 67 5.44 -2.14 -1.32
CA PHE A 67 4.69 -3.38 -1.46
C PHE A 67 5.57 -4.61 -1.19
N ILE A 68 6.82 -4.65 -1.67
CA ILE A 68 7.78 -5.70 -1.31
C ILE A 68 8.02 -5.72 0.20
N PHE A 69 8.16 -4.57 0.85
CA PHE A 69 8.29 -4.50 2.31
C PHE A 69 7.05 -5.05 3.03
N LEU A 70 5.85 -4.81 2.51
CA LEU A 70 4.63 -5.44 3.04
C LEU A 70 4.70 -6.96 2.92
N LEU A 71 5.01 -7.50 1.74
CA LEU A 71 5.11 -8.94 1.51
C LEU A 71 6.15 -9.60 2.42
N VAL A 72 7.35 -9.03 2.49
CA VAL A 72 8.43 -9.52 3.36
C VAL A 72 8.03 -9.41 4.83
N GLY A 73 7.37 -8.33 5.22
CA GLY A 73 6.85 -8.12 6.57
C GLY A 73 5.83 -9.17 6.97
N ILE A 74 4.92 -9.53 6.06
CA ILE A 74 3.94 -10.60 6.26
C ILE A 74 4.64 -11.96 6.34
N PHE A 75 5.48 -12.29 5.35
CA PHE A 75 6.14 -13.59 5.24
C PHE A 75 7.05 -13.89 6.44
N LEU A 76 7.86 -12.91 6.84
CA LEU A 76 8.74 -13.02 8.01
C LEU A 76 8.04 -12.71 9.33
N LYS A 77 6.73 -12.41 9.32
CA LYS A 77 5.95 -12.01 10.50
C LYS A 77 6.61 -10.85 11.27
N LYS A 78 7.23 -9.92 10.53
CA LYS A 78 7.90 -8.73 11.06
C LYS A 78 6.94 -7.54 11.03
N VAL A 79 6.30 -7.30 12.17
CA VAL A 79 5.36 -6.17 12.38
C VAL A 79 5.96 -4.82 11.97
N LEU A 80 7.26 -4.61 12.19
CA LEU A 80 7.94 -3.37 11.85
C LEU A 80 7.83 -3.04 10.35
N LEU A 81 8.04 -4.02 9.46
CA LEU A 81 7.97 -3.80 8.01
C LEU A 81 6.54 -3.49 7.55
N VAL A 82 5.55 -4.17 8.12
CA VAL A 82 4.13 -3.90 7.85
C VAL A 82 3.72 -2.51 8.33
N LYS A 83 4.26 -2.05 9.48
CA LYS A 83 4.07 -0.68 9.99
C LYS A 83 4.70 0.37 9.08
N ILE A 84 5.88 0.11 8.51
CA ILE A 84 6.50 1.01 7.53
C ILE A 84 5.58 1.18 6.30
N HIS A 85 5.03 0.08 5.77
CA HIS A 85 4.05 0.14 4.68
C HIS A 85 2.76 0.89 5.09
N LYS A 86 2.27 0.71 6.31
CA LYS A 86 1.14 1.48 6.84
C LYS A 86 1.40 2.99 6.84
N VAL A 87 2.59 3.43 7.27
CA VAL A 87 2.99 4.85 7.23
C VAL A 87 3.03 5.35 5.79
N TYR A 88 3.57 4.55 4.87
CA TYR A 88 3.54 4.88 3.44
C TYR A 88 2.11 5.04 2.89
N LEU A 89 1.16 4.18 3.27
CA LEU A 89 -0.25 4.35 2.89
C LEU A 89 -0.86 5.64 3.45
N LEU A 90 -0.55 6.00 4.70
CA LEU A 90 -1.02 7.25 5.30
C LEU A 90 -0.50 8.47 4.54
N ILE A 91 0.77 8.46 4.13
CA ILE A 91 1.35 9.53 3.29
C ILE A 91 0.59 9.64 1.97
N ASN A 92 0.28 8.53 1.30
CA ASN A 92 -0.50 8.53 0.06
C ASN A 92 -1.92 9.07 0.24
N ILE A 93 -2.57 8.78 1.37
CA ILE A 93 -3.89 9.34 1.70
C ILE A 93 -3.79 10.87 1.83
N VAL A 94 -2.80 11.37 2.57
CA VAL A 94 -2.58 12.82 2.71
C VAL A 94 -2.32 13.49 1.36
N LEU A 95 -1.46 12.91 0.52
CA LEU A 95 -1.21 13.43 -0.83
C LEU A 95 -2.49 13.42 -1.68
N SER A 96 -3.29 12.36 -1.62
CA SER A 96 -4.55 12.25 -2.35
C SER A 96 -5.56 13.32 -1.90
N ILE A 97 -5.61 13.64 -0.61
CA ILE A 97 -6.46 14.71 -0.07
C ILE A 97 -5.99 16.08 -0.58
N LEU A 98 -4.67 16.33 -0.63
CA LEU A 98 -4.12 17.57 -1.20
C LEU A 98 -4.47 17.72 -2.69
N THR A 99 -4.37 16.63 -3.47
CA THR A 99 -4.79 16.61 -4.88
C THR A 99 -6.30 16.78 -5.06
N LEU A 100 -7.09 16.24 -4.13
CA LEU A 100 -8.53 16.45 -4.11
C LEU A 100 -8.86 17.94 -3.92
N ALA A 101 -8.20 18.60 -2.96
CA ALA A 101 -8.40 20.02 -2.68
C ALA A 101 -8.06 20.91 -3.88
N SER A 102 -6.96 20.62 -4.60
CA SER A 102 -6.61 21.35 -5.81
C SER A 102 -7.61 21.12 -6.96
N SER A 103 -8.12 19.89 -7.10
CA SER A 103 -9.13 19.54 -8.09
C SER A 103 -10.48 20.22 -7.81
N PHE A 104 -10.90 20.30 -6.54
CA PHE A 104 -12.07 21.09 -6.13
C PHE A 104 -11.93 22.56 -6.48
N HIS A 105 -10.73 23.14 -6.31
CA HIS A 105 -10.50 24.53 -6.71
C HIS A 105 -10.67 24.73 -8.23
N GLY A 106 -10.27 23.75 -9.05
CA GLY A 106 -10.53 23.73 -10.50
C GLY A 106 -12.03 23.59 -10.85
N LEU A 107 -12.77 22.78 -10.09
CA LEU A 107 -14.20 22.60 -10.23
C LEU A 107 -14.96 23.91 -9.98
N VAL A 108 -14.62 24.64 -8.91
CA VAL A 108 -15.23 25.94 -8.58
C VAL A 108 -14.97 26.98 -9.67
N LYS A 109 -13.89 26.85 -10.43
CA LYS A 109 -13.57 27.69 -11.61
C LYS A 109 -14.27 27.26 -12.91
N GLY A 110 -15.15 26.24 -12.86
CA GLY A 110 -15.95 25.81 -14.00
C GLY A 110 -15.22 24.92 -15.00
N VAL A 111 -14.09 24.30 -14.62
CA VAL A 111 -13.37 23.36 -15.49
C VAL A 111 -14.13 22.03 -15.55
N PRO A 112 -14.70 21.61 -16.71
CA PRO A 112 -15.60 20.45 -16.79
C PRO A 112 -14.93 19.11 -16.42
N SER A 113 -13.64 18.97 -16.73
CA SER A 113 -12.86 17.76 -16.42
C SER A 113 -12.57 17.59 -14.92
N ALA A 114 -12.73 18.65 -14.11
CA ALA A 114 -12.48 18.60 -12.67
C ALA A 114 -13.54 17.78 -11.90
N GLY A 115 -14.77 17.66 -12.43
CA GLY A 115 -15.82 16.86 -11.77
C GLY A 115 -15.52 15.37 -11.80
N PHE A 116 -15.04 14.89 -12.94
CA PHE A 116 -14.61 13.50 -13.09
C PHE A 116 -13.35 13.20 -12.27
N SER A 117 -12.37 14.11 -12.24
CA SER A 117 -11.17 13.91 -11.43
C SER A 117 -11.45 13.88 -9.93
N VAL A 118 -12.35 14.73 -9.42
CA VAL A 118 -12.81 14.70 -8.02
C VAL A 118 -13.43 13.35 -7.67
N LEU A 119 -14.30 12.81 -8.53
CA LEU A 119 -14.91 11.49 -8.33
C LEU A 119 -13.86 10.37 -8.27
N VAL A 120 -12.93 10.36 -9.22
CA VAL A 120 -11.86 9.34 -9.28
C VAL A 120 -10.97 9.41 -8.05
N ILE A 121 -10.59 10.61 -7.61
CA ILE A 121 -9.78 10.80 -6.39
C ILE A 121 -10.55 10.36 -5.15
N PHE A 122 -11.85 10.67 -5.06
CA PHE A 122 -12.70 10.26 -3.93
C PHE A 122 -12.80 8.73 -3.81
N VAL A 123 -13.04 8.04 -4.93
CA VAL A 123 -13.05 6.57 -4.99
C VAL A 123 -11.67 6.01 -4.62
N GLY A 124 -10.60 6.62 -5.13
CA GLY A 124 -9.21 6.24 -4.81
C GLY A 124 -8.90 6.34 -3.31
N ILE A 125 -9.32 7.42 -2.65
CA ILE A 125 -9.18 7.57 -1.19
C ILE A 125 -9.95 6.48 -0.44
N GLY A 126 -11.18 6.16 -0.86
CA GLY A 126 -11.97 5.07 -0.26
C GLY A 126 -11.25 3.72 -0.35
N LEU A 127 -10.65 3.41 -1.50
CA LEU A 127 -9.85 2.19 -1.68
C LEU A 127 -8.58 2.19 -0.81
N LEU A 128 -7.91 3.34 -0.66
CA LEU A 128 -6.75 3.47 0.22
C LEU A 128 -7.13 3.24 1.70
N TYR A 129 -8.28 3.73 2.16
CA TYR A 129 -8.78 3.45 3.50
C TYR A 129 -9.11 1.97 3.71
N LEU A 130 -9.76 1.34 2.72
CA LEU A 130 -10.02 -0.10 2.76
C LEU A 130 -8.71 -0.88 2.84
N TYR A 131 -7.68 -0.47 2.10
CA TYR A 131 -6.38 -1.12 2.12
C TYR A 131 -5.64 -0.90 3.46
N LEU A 132 -5.72 0.30 4.03
CA LEU A 132 -5.18 0.60 5.35
C LEU A 132 -5.83 -0.29 6.43
N TRP A 133 -7.13 -0.50 6.33
CA TRP A 133 -7.87 -1.38 7.23
C TRP A 133 -7.40 -2.85 7.11
N ILE A 134 -7.18 -3.34 5.89
CA ILE A 134 -6.57 -4.68 5.66
C ILE A 134 -5.20 -4.77 6.32
N VAL A 135 -4.34 -3.75 6.13
CA VAL A 135 -2.99 -3.73 6.72
C VAL A 135 -3.04 -3.71 8.26
N ASN A 136 -4.00 -3.03 8.87
CA ASN A 136 -4.21 -3.10 10.33
C ASN A 136 -4.58 -4.51 10.79
N GLY A 137 -5.50 -5.18 10.10
CA GLY A 137 -5.86 -6.56 10.40
C GLY A 137 -4.67 -7.53 10.28
N VAL A 138 -3.76 -7.29 9.32
CA VAL A 138 -2.51 -8.05 9.19
C VAL A 138 -1.57 -7.82 10.39
N ILE A 139 -1.47 -6.58 10.89
CA ILE A 139 -0.64 -6.27 12.06
C ILE A 139 -1.17 -7.00 13.30
N GLU A 140 -2.48 -6.89 13.57
CA GLU A 140 -3.13 -7.55 14.70
C GLU A 140 -2.96 -9.07 14.64
N ALA A 141 -3.16 -9.66 13.46
CA ALA A 141 -2.93 -11.07 13.20
C ALA A 141 -1.51 -11.54 13.58
N ILE A 142 -0.49 -10.78 13.19
CA ILE A 142 0.90 -11.13 13.49
C ILE A 142 1.21 -10.96 14.98
N GLN A 143 0.64 -9.95 15.63
CA GLN A 143 0.84 -9.70 17.06
C GLN A 143 0.22 -10.81 17.91
N HIS A 144 -1.02 -11.20 17.62
CA HIS A 144 -1.70 -12.29 18.32
C HIS A 144 -0.93 -13.61 18.21
N GLU A 145 -0.42 -13.96 17.02
CA GLU A 145 0.41 -15.16 16.85
C GLU A 145 1.75 -15.09 17.61
N ARG A 146 2.28 -13.88 17.85
CA ARG A 146 3.49 -13.68 18.66
C ARG A 146 3.21 -13.83 20.15
N GLU A 147 2.10 -13.29 20.63
CA GLU A 147 1.67 -13.37 22.03
C GLU A 147 1.42 -14.83 22.43
N GLN A 148 0.67 -15.58 21.63
CA GLN A 148 0.44 -17.02 21.87
C GLN A 148 1.75 -17.84 21.92
N LYS A 149 2.72 -17.52 21.05
CA LYS A 149 4.03 -18.19 21.09
C LYS A 149 4.83 -17.84 22.33
N LEU A 150 4.70 -16.61 22.84
CA LEU A 150 5.42 -16.17 24.03
C LEU A 150 4.83 -16.85 25.27
N GLU A 151 3.51 -16.94 25.37
CA GLU A 151 2.80 -17.62 26.46
C GLU A 151 3.20 -19.10 26.57
N MET A 152 3.22 -19.83 25.45
CA MET A 152 3.69 -21.23 25.44
C MET A 152 5.15 -21.39 25.89
N VAL A 153 6.03 -20.45 25.55
CA VAL A 153 7.44 -20.50 25.98
C VAL A 153 7.58 -20.18 27.48
N VAL A 154 6.72 -19.31 28.02
CA VAL A 154 6.71 -18.99 29.45
C VAL A 154 6.18 -20.18 30.26
N GLU A 155 5.12 -20.85 29.81
CA GLU A 155 4.57 -22.05 30.47
C GLU A 155 5.60 -23.19 30.51
N VAL A 156 6.25 -23.52 29.39
CA VAL A 156 7.28 -24.57 29.35
C VAL A 156 8.46 -24.27 30.29
N ASN A 157 8.90 -23.02 30.36
CA ASN A 157 9.98 -22.62 31.27
C ASN A 157 9.55 -22.62 32.75
N ALA A 158 8.26 -22.42 33.05
CA ALA A 158 7.73 -22.51 34.40
C ALA A 158 7.67 -23.97 34.87
N ASP A 159 7.19 -24.87 34.00
CA ASP A 159 7.11 -26.30 34.27
C ASP A 159 8.51 -26.94 34.47
N GLU A 160 9.50 -26.55 33.67
CA GLU A 160 10.90 -26.99 33.87
C GLU A 160 11.47 -26.55 35.21
N LYS A 161 11.13 -25.33 35.66
CA LYS A 161 11.59 -24.79 36.96
C LYS A 161 10.97 -25.55 38.13
N GLU A 162 9.68 -25.88 38.03
CA GLU A 162 8.96 -26.62 39.07
C GLU A 162 9.42 -28.08 39.14
N ALA A 163 9.67 -28.72 37.99
CA ALA A 163 10.24 -30.06 37.92
C ALA A 163 11.65 -30.14 38.55
N LEU A 164 12.51 -29.16 38.29
CA LEU A 164 13.85 -29.09 38.90
C LEU A 164 13.76 -28.88 40.43
N SER A 165 12.85 -28.03 40.90
CA SER A 165 12.61 -27.78 42.34
C SER A 165 12.15 -29.03 43.09
N ASN A 166 11.37 -29.90 42.45
CA ASN A 166 10.83 -31.11 43.09
C ASN A 166 11.79 -32.31 43.05
N SER A 167 12.93 -32.16 42.34
CA SER A 167 13.94 -33.20 42.17
C SER A 167 15.24 -32.98 42.98
N ALA A 168 15.34 -31.84 43.68
CA ALA A 168 16.45 -31.45 44.54
C ALA A 168 16.12 -31.62 46.03
#